data_AF-A0A7V8CX45-F1
#
_entry.id   AF-A0A7V8CX45-F1
#
_cell.length_a   1.000
_cell.length_b   1.000
_cell.length_c   1.000
_cell.angle_alpha   90.00
_cell.angle_beta   90.00
_cell.angle_gamma   90.00
#
_symmetry.space_group_name_H-M   'P 1'
#
loop_
_entity.id
_entity.type
_entity.pdbx_description
1 polymer ?
#
loop_
_entity_poly.entity_id
_entity_poly.type
_entity_poly.pdbx_seq_one_letter_code
_entity_poly.pdbx_strand_id
1 'polypeptide(L)'
;MVSQGTLHIPLEHISIDVGSAAWFAWLAEDAHCSFHFSHRAGDFTARKERRQRGGHYWAAYRHCHGKIYKLYLGKPETLDEARLCACAQELARTIGNSEAIVAPNP
;
A
#
# COMPACT_ATOMS: atom_id res chain seq x y z
N MET A 1 -0.78 10.27 3.93
CA MET A 1 0.28 9.67 3.09
C MET A 1 1.34 9.05 3.99
N VAL A 2 1.81 7.86 3.67
CA VAL A 2 2.94 7.22 4.34
C VAL A 2 4.21 7.61 3.60
N SER A 3 5.18 8.17 4.32
CA SER A 3 6.51 8.52 3.83
C SER A 3 7.52 8.26 4.93
N GLN A 4 8.69 7.71 4.60
CA GLN A 4 9.75 7.41 5.57
C GLN A 4 9.26 6.60 6.80
N GLY A 5 8.41 5.60 6.59
CA GLY A 5 7.85 4.80 7.70
C GLY A 5 6.82 5.53 8.57
N THR A 6 6.41 6.75 8.21
CA THR A 6 5.43 7.55 8.97
C THR A 6 4.19 7.85 8.14
N LEU A 7 3.02 7.49 8.65
CA LEU A 7 1.72 7.90 8.13
C LEU A 7 1.41 9.32 8.60
N HIS A 8 1.43 10.27 7.68
CA HIS A 8 0.95 11.63 7.88
C HIS A 8 -0.51 11.74 7.46
N ILE A 9 -1.37 12.17 8.37
CA ILE A 9 -2.79 12.40 8.08
C ILE A 9 -3.03 13.90 8.02
N PRO A 10 -3.13 14.51 6.82
CA PRO A 10 -3.20 15.96 6.69
C PRO A 10 -4.50 16.55 7.26
N LEU A 11 -5.58 15.76 7.30
CA LEU A 11 -6.87 16.20 7.82
C LEU A 11 -6.86 16.34 9.35
N GLU A 12 -6.02 15.57 10.04
CA GLU A 12 -5.97 15.49 11.50
C GLU A 12 -4.66 16.05 12.08
N HIS A 13 -3.68 16.36 11.22
CA HIS A 13 -2.31 16.74 11.60
C HIS A 13 -1.63 15.69 12.51
N ILE A 14 -1.97 14.42 12.36
CA ILE A 14 -1.40 13.32 13.13
C ILE A 14 -0.29 12.67 12.30
N SER A 15 0.79 12.27 12.98
CA SER A 15 1.87 11.47 12.42
C SER A 15 1.93 10.14 13.19
N ILE A 16 1.77 9.03 12.49
CA ILE A 16 1.73 7.69 13.07
C ILE A 16 2.87 6.86 12.50
N ASP A 17 3.69 6.29 13.36
CA ASP A 17 4.77 5.40 12.97
C ASP A 17 4.24 4.03 12.53
N VAL A 18 4.68 3.54 11.37
CA VAL A 18 4.19 2.31 10.77
C VAL A 18 4.71 1.10 11.55
N GLY A 19 3.79 0.24 12.01
CA GLY A 19 4.13 -0.89 12.88
C GLY A 19 4.02 -0.56 14.38
N SER A 20 3.73 0.69 14.74
CA SER A 20 3.37 1.06 16.11
C SER A 20 1.91 0.71 16.45
N ALA A 21 1.58 0.66 17.74
CA ALA A 21 0.21 0.37 18.20
C ALA A 21 -0.83 1.35 17.61
N ALA A 22 -0.47 2.62 17.47
CA ALA A 22 -1.32 3.65 16.85
C ALA A 22 -1.59 3.38 15.36
N TRP A 23 -0.64 2.76 14.64
CA TRP A 23 -0.84 2.36 13.26
C TRP A 23 -1.86 1.23 13.16
N PHE A 24 -1.75 0.20 13.99
CA PHE A 24 -2.74 -0.88 14.02
C PHE A 24 -4.13 -0.39 14.45
N ALA A 25 -4.19 0.54 15.41
CA ALA A 25 -5.43 1.19 15.80
C ALA A 25 -6.06 1.95 14.61
N TRP A 26 -5.26 2.78 13.92
CA TRP A 26 -5.70 3.51 12.74
C TRP A 26 -6.19 2.57 11.62
N LEU A 27 -5.49 1.46 11.37
CA LEU A 27 -5.92 0.45 10.40
C LEU A 27 -7.20 -0.29 10.83
N ALA A 28 -7.47 -0.39 12.13
CA ALA A 28 -8.67 -1.01 12.67
C ALA A 28 -9.90 -0.12 12.47
N GLU A 29 -9.73 1.20 12.53
CA GLU A 29 -10.80 2.19 12.35
C GLU A 29 -11.48 2.06 10.97
N ASP A 30 -12.81 2.19 10.97
CA ASP A 30 -13.62 2.07 9.74
C ASP A 30 -13.62 3.37 8.93
N ALA A 31 -13.46 4.52 9.60
CA ALA A 31 -13.30 5.82 8.94
C ALA A 31 -12.09 5.85 7.99
N HIS A 32 -11.07 5.04 8.28
CA HIS A 32 -9.80 5.01 7.60
C HIS A 32 -9.67 3.78 6.69
N CYS A 33 -10.13 3.94 5.44
CA CYS A 33 -10.17 2.85 4.47
C CYS A 33 -9.13 2.93 3.35
N SER A 34 -8.30 3.97 3.31
CA SER A 34 -7.26 4.07 2.27
C SER A 34 -6.13 5.01 2.68
N PHE A 35 -4.91 4.66 2.29
CA PHE A 35 -3.75 5.53 2.40
C PHE A 35 -2.85 5.39 1.18
N HIS A 36 -2.15 6.46 0.84
CA HIS A 36 -1.11 6.44 -0.17
C HIS A 36 0.24 6.17 0.49
N PHE A 37 0.97 5.16 0.03
CA PHE A 37 2.32 4.83 0.45
C PHE A 37 3.31 5.25 -0.63
N SER A 38 4.28 6.08 -0.25
CA SER A 38 5.34 6.53 -1.16
C SER A 38 6.69 6.05 -0.66
N HIS A 39 7.42 5.35 -1.52
CA HIS A 39 8.74 4.84 -1.21
C HIS A 39 9.68 4.98 -2.41
N ARG A 40 11.00 4.92 -2.16
CA ARG A 40 12.00 5.04 -3.24
C ARG A 40 11.86 3.94 -4.30
N ALA A 41 11.44 2.75 -3.91
CA ALA A 41 11.18 1.65 -4.84
C ALA A 41 9.90 1.86 -5.67
N GLY A 42 8.97 2.69 -5.19
CA GLY A 42 7.69 2.94 -5.84
C GLY A 42 6.61 3.38 -4.87
N ASP A 43 5.56 3.93 -5.45
CA ASP A 43 4.36 4.43 -4.77
C ASP A 43 3.17 3.50 -5.03
N PHE A 44 2.27 3.37 -4.08
CA PHE A 44 0.99 2.68 -4.28
C PHE A 44 -0.06 3.18 -3.31
N THR A 45 -1.33 2.95 -3.65
CA THR A 45 -2.47 3.26 -2.80
C THR A 45 -2.95 1.99 -2.13
N ALA A 46 -2.78 1.88 -0.82
CA ALA A 46 -3.36 0.81 -0.03
C ALA A 46 -4.82 1.14 0.27
N ARG A 47 -5.72 0.19 0.04
CA ARG A 47 -7.13 0.30 0.37
C ARG A 47 -7.57 -0.87 1.22
N LYS A 48 -8.25 -0.56 2.31
CA LYS A 48 -8.99 -1.49 3.16
C LYS A 48 -10.28 -1.85 2.45
N GLU A 49 -10.52 -3.13 2.34
CA GLU A 49 -11.72 -3.66 1.75
C GLU A 49 -12.33 -4.65 2.74
N ARG A 50 -13.61 -4.45 3.01
CA ARG A 50 -14.34 -5.23 4.00
C ARG A 50 -14.97 -6.44 3.32
N ARG A 51 -14.69 -7.63 3.84
CA ARG A 51 -15.46 -8.83 3.49
C ARG A 51 -16.86 -8.73 4.09
N GLN A 52 -17.83 -9.17 3.30
CA GLN A 52 -19.23 -9.33 3.74
C GLN A 52 -19.39 -10.25 4.98
N ARG A 53 -18.43 -11.14 5.26
CA ARG A 53 -18.42 -12.05 6.43
C ARG A 53 -17.66 -11.54 7.66
N GLY A 54 -17.42 -10.23 7.78
CA GLY A 54 -16.91 -9.62 9.02
C GLY A 54 -15.39 -9.55 9.18
N GLY A 55 -14.64 -9.57 8.07
CA GLY A 55 -13.17 -9.40 8.08
C GLY A 55 -12.72 -8.21 7.25
N HIS A 56 -11.59 -7.61 7.59
CA HIS A 56 -10.96 -6.54 6.81
C HIS A 56 -9.69 -7.07 6.16
N TYR A 57 -9.51 -6.80 4.87
CA TYR A 57 -8.25 -7.06 4.17
C TYR A 57 -7.78 -5.80 3.49
N TRP A 58 -6.47 -5.72 3.29
CA TRP A 58 -5.85 -4.63 2.59
C TRP A 58 -5.32 -5.10 1.25
N ALA A 59 -5.55 -4.28 0.23
CA ALA A 59 -5.01 -4.46 -1.09
C ALA A 59 -4.23 -3.19 -1.49
N ALA A 60 -3.03 -3.38 -2.01
CA ALA A 60 -2.24 -2.35 -2.63
C ALA A 60 -2.68 -2.21 -4.09
N TYR A 61 -2.90 -0.98 -4.54
CA TYR A 61 -3.26 -0.63 -5.91
C TYR A 61 -2.22 0.32 -6.48
N ARG A 62 -1.74 0.05 -7.69
CA ARG A 62 -0.82 0.92 -8.42
C ARG A 62 -1.22 1.03 -9.87
N HIS A 63 -1.27 2.24 -10.40
CA HIS A 63 -1.44 2.49 -11.83
C HIS A 63 -0.08 2.70 -12.48
N CYS A 64 0.20 1.95 -13.55
CA CYS A 64 1.36 2.21 -14.39
C CYS A 64 1.06 1.85 -15.85
N HIS A 65 1.41 2.74 -16.78
CA HIS A 65 1.26 2.53 -18.24
C HIS A 65 -0.17 2.08 -18.66
N GLY A 66 -1.20 2.65 -18.03
CA GLY A 66 -2.60 2.31 -18.32
C GLY A 66 -3.06 0.94 -17.76
N LYS A 67 -2.21 0.24 -17.00
CA LYS A 67 -2.55 -1.01 -16.30
C LYS A 67 -2.64 -0.79 -14.80
N ILE A 68 -3.58 -1.51 -14.18
CA ILE A 68 -3.80 -1.51 -12.73
C ILE A 68 -3.16 -2.76 -12.15
N TYR A 69 -2.16 -2.59 -11.30
CA TYR A 69 -1.54 -3.66 -10.54
C TYR A 69 -2.13 -3.66 -9.14
N LYS A 70 -2.62 -4.82 -8.71
CA LYS A 70 -3.11 -5.03 -7.36
C LYS A 70 -2.33 -6.13 -6.66
N LEU A 71 -1.92 -5.88 -5.42
CA LEU A 71 -1.31 -6.88 -4.55
C LEU A 71 -2.10 -7.01 -3.26
N TYR A 72 -2.20 -8.24 -2.77
CA TYR A 72 -2.85 -8.51 -1.51
C TYR A 72 -1.87 -8.26 -0.36
N LEU A 73 -2.09 -7.20 0.42
CA LEU A 73 -1.22 -6.85 1.55
C LEU A 73 -1.44 -7.81 2.72
N GLY A 74 -2.70 -8.22 2.93
CA GLY A 74 -3.10 -9.12 4.01
C GLY A 74 -4.01 -8.46 5.03
N LYS A 75 -3.90 -8.91 6.28
CA LYS A 75 -4.66 -8.38 7.40
C LYS A 75 -3.97 -7.11 7.95
N PRO A 76 -4.72 -6.18 8.58
CA PRO A 76 -4.13 -4.99 9.19
C PRO A 76 -3.08 -5.33 10.26
N GLU A 77 -3.26 -6.46 10.95
CA GLU A 77 -2.40 -6.95 12.03
C GLU A 77 -0.99 -7.36 11.56
N THR A 78 -0.86 -7.72 10.27
CA THR A 78 0.38 -8.18 9.64
C THR A 78 0.94 -7.14 8.68
N LEU A 79 0.45 -5.90 8.79
CA LEU A 79 0.70 -4.84 7.83
C LEU A 79 1.72 -3.87 8.40
N ASP A 80 2.95 -4.35 8.53
CA ASP A 80 4.10 -3.58 8.98
C ASP A 80 4.82 -2.86 7.83
N GLU A 81 5.81 -2.04 8.17
CA GLU A 81 6.59 -1.30 7.18
C GLU A 81 7.33 -2.23 6.22
N ALA A 82 7.89 -3.33 6.73
CA ALA A 82 8.61 -4.29 5.90
C ALA A 82 7.66 -4.95 4.89
N ARG A 83 6.43 -5.27 5.28
CA ARG A 83 5.37 -5.78 4.39
C ARG A 83 5.00 -4.78 3.30
N LEU A 84 4.79 -3.50 3.66
CA LEU A 84 4.49 -2.43 2.70
C LEU A 84 5.64 -2.24 1.72
N CYS A 85 6.88 -2.21 2.22
CA CYS A 85 8.08 -2.06 1.42
C CYS A 85 8.27 -3.23 0.45
N ALA A 86 8.07 -4.46 0.93
CA ALA A 86 8.13 -5.66 0.09
C ALA A 86 7.09 -5.62 -1.04
N CYS A 87 5.84 -5.23 -0.75
CA CYS A 87 4.82 -5.04 -1.77
C CYS A 87 5.15 -3.90 -2.76
N ALA A 88 5.74 -2.80 -2.29
CA ALA A 88 6.19 -1.71 -3.16
C ALA A 88 7.23 -2.21 -4.17
N GLN A 89 8.22 -2.95 -3.67
CA GLN A 89 9.28 -3.53 -4.49
C GLN A 89 8.72 -4.56 -5.47
N GLU A 90 7.81 -5.43 -5.03
CA GLU A 90 7.19 -6.42 -5.90
C GLU A 90 6.37 -5.76 -7.02
N LEU A 91 5.54 -4.77 -6.70
CA LEU A 91 4.82 -3.98 -7.70
C LEU A 91 5.78 -3.32 -8.68
N ALA A 92 6.84 -2.68 -8.19
CA ALA A 92 7.84 -2.04 -9.04
C ALA A 92 8.55 -3.04 -9.97
N ARG A 93 8.87 -4.24 -9.47
CA ARG A 93 9.45 -5.32 -10.28
C ARG A 93 8.47 -5.83 -11.32
N THR A 94 7.20 -6.07 -10.96
CA THR A 94 6.17 -6.51 -11.92
C THR A 94 5.96 -5.47 -13.02
N ILE A 95 5.93 -4.19 -12.67
CA ILE A 95 5.81 -3.08 -13.61
C ILE A 95 7.03 -3.03 -14.54
N GLY A 96 8.24 -2.99 -13.99
CA GLY A 96 9.47 -2.95 -14.79
C GLY A 96 9.62 -4.18 -15.70
N ASN A 97 9.17 -5.37 -15.24
CA ASN A 97 9.16 -6.57 -16.08
C ASN A 97 8.09 -6.50 -17.18
N SER A 98 6.91 -5.94 -16.89
CA SER A 98 5.88 -5.65 -17.90
C SER A 98 6.39 -4.69 -18.99
N GLU A 99 7.19 -3.69 -18.61
CA GLU A 99 7.81 -2.75 -19.56
C GLU A 99 8.88 -3.43 -20.42
N ALA A 100 9.72 -4.28 -19.82
CA ALA A 100 10.77 -5.01 -20.54
C ALA A 100 10.22 -5.97 -21.62
N ILE A 101 9.02 -6.53 -21.45
CA ILE A 101 8.36 -7.40 -22.44
C ILE A 101 7.76 -6.58 -23.61
N VAL A 102 7.46 -5.29 -23.38
CA VAL A 102 6.87 -4.38 -24.38
C VAL A 102 7.92 -3.58 -25.16
N ALA A 103 9.19 -3.62 -24.76
CA ALA A 103 10.26 -3.00 -25.52
C ALA A 103 10.25 -3.53 -26.98
N PRO A 104 10.06 -2.66 -27.99
CA PRO A 104 10.07 -3.11 -29.37
C PRO A 104 11.48 -3.60 -29.72
N ASN A 105 11.55 -4.84 -30.22
CA ASN A 105 12.73 -5.37 -30.87
C ASN A 105 13.15 -4.41 -32.01
N PRO A 106 14.44 -4.02 -32.12
CA PRO A 106 14.91 -3.11 -33.16
C PRO A 106 14.74 -3.67 -34.58
#